data_AF-A0A6J4MRS8-F1
#
_entry.id   AF-A0A6J4MRS8-F1
#
_cell.length_a   1.000
_cell.length_b   1.000
_cell.length_c   1.000
_cell.angle_alpha   90.00
_cell.angle_beta   90.00
_cell.angle_gamma   90.00
#
_symmetry.space_group_name_H-M   'P 1'
#
loop_
_entity.id
_entity.type
_entity.pdbx_description
1 polymer ?
#
loop_
_entity_poly.entity_id
_entity_poly.type
_entity_poly.pdbx_seq_one_letter_code
_entity_poly.pdbx_strand_id
1 'polypeptide(L)'
;MKLLPFHKRQGLPLQWVLIVPFVLQIFGAVGLVGYLSLRHGQQAVNELADQLMARTSRSVDQHLTSYLSIPHKLGQTNAAAVQLGLLDVRDRLTAGQYFWQQMQAYDLTYLGVGLTTGEGVGAARYDGKTVTIEEWGA
;
A
#
# COMPACT_ATOMS: atom_id res chain seq x y z
N MET A 1 55.37 -15.46 -81.88
CA MET A 1 55.68 -15.45 -80.42
C MET A 1 54.43 -14.95 -79.69
N LYS A 2 53.68 -15.82 -79.02
CA LYS A 2 52.41 -15.47 -78.32
C LYS A 2 52.75 -14.88 -76.94
N LEU A 3 52.28 -13.66 -76.66
CA LEU A 3 52.33 -13.05 -75.33
C LEU A 3 51.23 -13.68 -74.45
N LEU A 4 51.62 -14.22 -73.30
CA LEU A 4 50.73 -14.80 -72.30
C LEU A 4 49.93 -13.69 -71.57
N PRO A 5 48.62 -13.87 -71.34
CA PRO A 5 47.84 -12.89 -70.61
C PRO A 5 48.12 -12.99 -69.10
N PHE A 6 48.50 -11.88 -68.49
CA PHE A 6 48.55 -11.74 -67.04
C PHE A 6 47.12 -11.84 -66.48
N HIS A 7 46.85 -12.91 -65.73
CA HIS A 7 45.61 -13.07 -64.98
C HIS A 7 45.56 -12.04 -63.85
N LYS A 8 44.61 -11.08 -63.93
CA LYS A 8 44.26 -10.19 -62.82
C LYS A 8 43.76 -11.04 -61.64
N ARG A 9 44.53 -11.12 -60.55
CA ARG A 9 44.00 -11.54 -59.26
C ARG A 9 43.15 -10.38 -58.72
N GLN A 10 41.84 -10.56 -58.69
CA GLN A 10 40.94 -9.60 -58.04
C GLN A 10 41.17 -9.72 -56.52
N GLY A 11 41.91 -8.78 -55.94
CA GLY A 11 42.03 -8.62 -54.50
C GLY A 11 40.79 -7.95 -53.94
N LEU A 12 40.34 -8.37 -52.75
CA LEU A 12 39.27 -7.69 -52.02
C LEU A 12 39.62 -6.20 -51.86
N PRO A 13 38.68 -5.26 -52.16
CA PRO A 13 38.96 -3.83 -52.05
C PRO A 13 39.35 -3.48 -50.61
N LEU A 14 40.41 -2.69 -50.41
CA LEU A 14 40.92 -2.30 -49.10
C LEU A 14 39.82 -1.69 -48.19
N GLN A 15 38.85 -1.00 -48.79
CA GLN A 15 37.68 -0.46 -48.11
C GLN A 15 36.84 -1.52 -47.40
N TRP A 16 36.63 -2.70 -48.00
CA TRP A 16 35.85 -3.78 -47.39
C TRP A 16 36.56 -4.41 -46.19
N VAL A 17 37.90 -4.56 -46.29
CA VAL A 17 38.73 -5.10 -45.20
C VAL A 17 38.72 -4.19 -43.97
N LEU A 18 38.60 -2.87 -44.17
CA LEU A 18 38.56 -1.89 -43.09
C LEU A 18 37.14 -1.61 -42.56
N ILE A 19 36.11 -1.56 -43.40
CA ILE A 19 34.77 -1.12 -42.95
C ILE A 19 34.01 -2.23 -42.23
N VAL A 20 34.01 -3.45 -42.78
CA VAL A 20 33.22 -4.57 -42.25
C VAL A 20 33.52 -4.90 -40.78
N PRO A 21 34.77 -5.08 -40.33
CA PRO A 21 35.02 -5.46 -38.94
C PRO A 21 34.55 -4.38 -37.95
N PHE A 22 34.70 -3.10 -38.28
CA PHE A 22 34.25 -2.00 -37.41
C PHE A 22 32.73 -1.93 -37.32
N VAL A 23 32.03 -2.06 -38.45
CA VAL A 23 30.56 -2.06 -38.46
C VAL A 23 30.03 -3.26 -37.68
N LEU A 24 30.59 -4.45 -37.91
CA LEU A 24 30.20 -5.66 -37.19
C LEU A 24 30.43 -5.52 -35.68
N GLN A 25 31.55 -4.92 -35.27
CA GLN A 25 31.86 -4.66 -33.87
C GLN A 25 30.89 -3.66 -33.24
N ILE A 26 30.50 -2.59 -33.94
CA ILE A 26 29.52 -1.61 -33.45
C ILE A 26 28.16 -2.28 -33.26
N PHE A 27 27.66 -3.02 -34.26
CA PHE A 27 26.40 -3.73 -34.15
C PHE A 27 26.42 -4.76 -33.02
N GLY A 28 27.53 -5.50 -32.88
CA GLY A 28 27.72 -6.44 -31.78
C GLY A 28 27.67 -5.75 -30.42
N ALA A 29 28.42 -4.66 -30.23
CA ALA A 29 28.46 -3.92 -28.97
C ALA A 29 27.12 -3.28 -28.63
N VAL A 30 26.52 -2.55 -29.57
CA VAL A 30 25.23 -1.85 -29.37
C VAL A 30 24.10 -2.85 -29.18
N GLY A 31 24.07 -3.94 -29.95
CA GLY A 31 23.07 -5.01 -29.80
C GLY A 31 23.18 -5.69 -28.44
N LEU A 32 24.40 -5.98 -27.98
CA LEU A 32 24.64 -6.58 -26.66
C LEU A 32 24.21 -5.64 -25.53
N VAL A 33 24.62 -4.36 -25.59
CA VAL A 33 24.24 -3.36 -24.59
C VAL A 33 22.73 -3.14 -24.59
N GLY A 34 22.10 -3.06 -25.76
CA GLY A 34 20.64 -2.93 -25.89
C GLY A 34 19.90 -4.12 -25.28
N TYR A 35 20.34 -5.35 -25.58
CA TYR A 35 19.77 -6.56 -25.00
C TYR A 35 19.92 -6.62 -23.48
N LEU A 36 21.13 -6.34 -22.96
CA LEU A 36 21.39 -6.30 -21.53
C LEU A 36 20.59 -5.19 -20.84
N SER A 37 20.48 -4.01 -21.46
CA SER A 37 19.69 -2.89 -20.96
C SER A 37 18.22 -3.24 -20.86
N LEU A 38 17.65 -3.92 -21.85
CA LEU A 38 16.25 -4.37 -21.81
C LEU A 38 16.04 -5.42 -20.72
N ARG A 39 16.93 -6.42 -20.62
CA ARG A 39 16.84 -7.47 -19.60
C ARG A 39 16.93 -6.91 -18.18
N HIS A 40 17.89 -6.03 -17.93
CA HIS A 40 18.05 -5.40 -16.61
C HIS A 40 16.97 -4.38 -16.32
N GLY A 41 16.49 -3.65 -17.35
CA GLY A 41 15.36 -2.74 -17.21
C GLY A 41 14.09 -3.45 -16.78
N GLN A 42 13.77 -4.59 -17.39
CA GLN A 42 12.62 -5.42 -16.99
C GLN A 42 12.74 -5.90 -15.53
N GLN A 43 13.93 -6.37 -15.12
CA GLN A 43 14.17 -6.80 -13.73
C GLN A 43 13.98 -5.64 -12.75
N ALA A 44 14.57 -4.48 -13.03
CA ALA A 44 14.46 -3.31 -12.16
C ALA A 44 13.01 -2.82 -12.01
N VAL A 45 12.24 -2.83 -13.11
CA VAL A 45 10.82 -2.46 -13.08
C VAL A 45 10.01 -3.47 -12.28
N ASN A 46 10.25 -4.77 -12.48
CA ASN A 46 9.51 -5.81 -11.75
C ASN A 46 9.79 -5.75 -10.25
N GLU A 47 11.07 -5.63 -9.86
CA GLU A 47 11.49 -5.47 -8.47
C GLU A 47 10.85 -4.23 -7.83
N LEU A 48 10.82 -3.10 -8.54
CA LEU A 48 10.18 -1.89 -8.05
C LEU A 48 8.66 -2.07 -7.86
N ALA A 49 7.99 -2.72 -8.82
CA ALA A 49 6.56 -3.02 -8.73
C ALA A 49 6.26 -3.92 -7.52
N ASP A 50 7.03 -5.00 -7.34
CA ASP A 50 6.89 -5.92 -6.20
C ASP A 50 7.10 -5.19 -4.87
N GLN A 51 8.14 -4.34 -4.78
CA GLN A 51 8.39 -3.55 -3.59
C GLN A 51 7.28 -2.55 -3.29
N LEU A 52 6.71 -1.91 -4.32
CA LEU A 52 5.61 -0.97 -4.17
C LEU A 52 4.34 -1.67 -3.69
N MET A 53 4.02 -2.82 -4.27
CA MET A 53 2.89 -3.65 -3.83
C MET A 53 3.08 -4.08 -2.38
N ALA A 54 4.25 -4.60 -2.02
CA ALA A 54 4.54 -5.02 -0.64
C ALA A 54 4.51 -3.86 0.36
N ARG A 55 4.95 -2.65 -0.02
CA ARG A 55 4.84 -1.45 0.83
C ARG A 55 3.38 -1.04 1.01
N THR A 56 2.61 -1.04 -0.07
CA THR A 56 1.18 -0.70 -0.04
C THR A 56 0.41 -1.68 0.83
N SER A 57 0.61 -2.99 0.65
CA SER A 57 -0.03 -4.02 1.48
C SER A 57 0.32 -3.87 2.96
N ARG A 58 1.59 -3.64 3.30
CA ARG A 58 1.99 -3.38 4.70
C ARG A 58 1.36 -2.12 5.27
N SER A 59 1.26 -1.05 4.48
CA SER A 59 0.59 0.17 4.91
C SER A 59 -0.89 -0.10 5.22
N VAL A 60 -1.60 -0.78 4.32
CA VAL A 60 -3.01 -1.15 4.54
C VAL A 60 -3.17 -2.00 5.80
N ASP A 61 -2.33 -3.01 5.98
CA ASP A 61 -2.34 -3.88 7.17
C ASP A 61 -2.09 -3.10 8.47
N GLN A 62 -1.12 -2.18 8.47
CA GLN A 62 -0.83 -1.32 9.62
C GLN A 62 -2.00 -0.38 9.95
N HIS A 63 -2.59 0.27 8.94
CA HIS A 63 -3.74 1.14 9.14
C HIS A 63 -4.95 0.37 9.69
N LEU A 64 -5.22 -0.82 9.13
CA LEU A 64 -6.33 -1.65 9.55
C LEU A 64 -6.11 -2.19 10.98
N THR A 65 -4.90 -2.67 11.29
CA THR A 65 -4.54 -3.12 12.65
C THR A 65 -4.69 -1.99 13.66
N SER A 66 -4.22 -0.79 13.33
CA SER A 66 -4.35 0.39 14.20
C SER A 66 -5.82 0.74 14.42
N TYR A 67 -6.60 0.83 13.34
CA TYR A 67 -8.03 1.17 13.37
C TYR A 67 -8.83 0.16 14.20
N LEU A 68 -8.63 -1.14 13.97
CA LEU A 68 -9.32 -2.22 14.68
C LEU A 68 -8.86 -2.37 16.14
N SER A 69 -7.71 -1.80 16.54
CA SER A 69 -7.28 -1.80 17.93
C SER A 69 -8.04 -0.79 18.81
N ILE A 70 -8.68 0.22 18.21
CA ILE A 70 -9.34 1.33 18.93
C ILE A 70 -10.53 0.83 19.77
N PRO A 71 -11.50 0.05 19.23
CA PRO A 71 -12.66 -0.42 20.01
C PRO A 71 -12.25 -1.25 21.23
N HIS A 72 -11.23 -2.10 21.11
CA HIS A 72 -10.74 -2.90 22.22
C HIS A 72 -10.14 -2.05 23.34
N LYS A 73 -9.32 -1.06 23.00
CA LYS A 73 -8.71 -0.13 23.98
C LYS A 73 -9.76 0.74 24.67
N LEU A 74 -10.76 1.21 23.92
CA LEU A 74 -11.87 1.97 24.48
C LEU A 74 -12.74 1.11 25.39
N GLY A 75 -13.04 -0.13 25.00
CA GLY A 75 -13.76 -1.07 25.86
C GLY A 75 -13.05 -1.30 27.20
N GLN A 76 -11.72 -1.50 27.18
CA GLN A 76 -10.92 -1.63 28.40
C GLN A 76 -10.92 -0.35 29.25
N THR A 77 -10.73 0.81 28.62
CA THR A 77 -10.77 2.12 29.29
C THR A 77 -12.13 2.36 29.95
N ASN A 78 -13.21 2.04 29.24
CA ASN A 78 -14.58 2.24 29.73
C ASN A 78 -14.91 1.26 30.85
N ALA A 79 -14.52 -0.01 30.72
CA ALA A 79 -14.66 -0.98 31.80
C ALA A 79 -13.91 -0.54 33.07
N ALA A 80 -12.69 0.00 32.93
CA ALA A 80 -11.93 0.55 34.05
C ALA A 80 -12.62 1.79 34.67
N ALA A 81 -13.15 2.70 33.85
CA ALA A 81 -13.89 3.86 34.35
C ALA A 81 -15.12 3.46 35.17
N VAL A 82 -15.84 2.42 34.74
CA VAL A 82 -16.97 1.87 35.49
C VAL A 82 -16.51 1.22 36.79
N GLN A 83 -15.48 0.37 36.75
CA GLN A 83 -14.94 -0.31 37.93
C GLN A 83 -14.40 0.67 38.99
N LEU A 84 -13.80 1.77 38.55
CA LEU A 84 -13.27 2.82 39.42
C LEU A 84 -14.36 3.78 39.93
N GLY A 85 -15.62 3.63 39.50
CA GLY A 85 -16.72 4.52 39.85
C GLY A 85 -16.63 5.91 39.21
N LEU A 86 -15.77 6.08 38.19
CA LEU A 86 -15.63 7.32 37.42
C LEU A 86 -16.77 7.50 36.40
N LEU A 87 -17.39 6.38 36.00
CA LEU A 87 -18.52 6.35 35.09
C LEU A 87 -19.63 5.50 35.70
N ASP A 88 -20.74 6.13 36.10
CA ASP A 88 -21.96 5.41 36.44
C ASP A 88 -22.80 5.19 35.16
N VAL A 89 -22.85 3.94 34.71
CA VAL A 89 -23.61 3.53 33.51
C VAL A 89 -25.13 3.52 33.72
N ARG A 90 -25.59 3.70 34.96
CA ARG A 90 -27.01 3.84 35.29
C ARG A 90 -27.46 5.30 35.19
N ASP A 91 -26.54 6.25 35.31
CA ASP A 91 -26.78 7.65 34.94
C ASP A 91 -26.64 7.81 33.43
N ARG A 92 -27.74 7.54 32.72
CA ARG A 92 -27.81 7.56 31.26
C ARG A 92 -27.43 8.93 30.67
N LEU A 93 -27.75 10.03 31.35
CA LEU A 93 -27.41 11.36 30.86
C LEU A 93 -25.89 11.55 30.82
N THR A 94 -25.22 11.27 31.93
CA THR A 94 -23.76 11.40 32.05
C THR A 94 -23.04 10.37 31.18
N ALA A 95 -23.52 9.12 31.17
CA ALA A 95 -22.93 8.06 30.34
C ALA A 95 -23.09 8.32 28.84
N GLY A 96 -24.26 8.80 28.40
CA GLY A 96 -24.50 9.18 27.00
C GLY A 96 -23.58 10.31 26.56
N GLN A 97 -23.43 11.36 27.37
CA GLN A 97 -22.49 12.45 27.09
C GLN A 97 -21.04 11.98 27.04
N TYR A 98 -20.65 11.08 27.94
CA TYR A 98 -19.33 10.48 27.95
C TYR A 98 -19.03 9.71 26.64
N PHE A 99 -19.95 8.84 26.20
CA PHE A 99 -19.78 8.11 24.94
C PHE A 99 -19.84 9.04 23.73
N TRP A 100 -20.69 10.07 23.74
CA TRP A 100 -20.76 11.08 22.70
C TRP A 100 -19.43 11.84 22.55
N GLN A 101 -18.82 12.25 23.66
CA GLN A 101 -17.51 12.91 23.64
C GLN A 101 -16.41 11.98 23.13
N GLN A 102 -16.42 10.71 23.52
CA GLN A 102 -15.48 9.72 22.95
C GLN A 102 -15.68 9.54 21.44
N MET A 103 -16.92 9.49 20.97
CA MET A 103 -17.24 9.43 19.53
C MET A 103 -16.77 10.67 18.77
N GLN A 104 -16.64 11.84 19.39
CA GLN A 104 -16.02 13.00 18.73
C GLN A 104 -14.51 12.83 18.51
N ALA A 105 -13.83 12.10 19.40
CA ALA A 105 -12.38 11.88 19.33
C ALA A 105 -11.98 10.69 18.44
N TYR A 106 -12.88 9.71 18.25
CA TYR A 106 -12.60 8.47 17.52
C TYR A 106 -13.57 8.28 16.37
N ASP A 107 -13.08 7.75 15.25
CA ASP A 107 -13.91 7.47 14.08
C ASP A 107 -14.59 6.10 14.17
N LEU A 108 -15.63 6.04 15.00
CA LEU A 108 -16.44 4.86 15.24
C LEU A 108 -17.89 5.08 14.80
N THR A 109 -18.56 4.01 14.42
CA THR A 109 -20.01 4.04 14.11
C THR A 109 -20.85 4.06 15.38
N TYR A 110 -20.39 3.39 16.43
CA TYR A 110 -21.18 3.21 17.65
C TYR A 110 -20.28 2.91 18.86
N LEU A 111 -20.62 3.48 20.02
CA LEU A 111 -19.99 3.19 21.30
C LEU A 111 -21.02 3.32 22.43
N GLY A 112 -21.12 2.31 23.29
CA GLY A 112 -22.10 2.34 24.37
C GLY A 112 -22.00 1.12 25.29
N VAL A 113 -22.95 1.03 26.20
CA VAL A 113 -23.08 -0.06 27.17
C VAL A 113 -24.51 -0.57 27.21
N GLY A 114 -24.66 -1.90 27.27
CA GLY A 114 -25.92 -2.57 27.58
C GLY A 114 -25.88 -3.15 28.98
N LEU A 115 -26.91 -2.90 29.77
CA LEU A 115 -27.11 -3.45 31.10
C LEU A 115 -27.86 -4.78 31.01
N THR A 116 -27.67 -5.62 32.03
CA THR A 116 -28.40 -6.89 32.15
C THR A 116 -29.90 -6.72 32.35
N THR A 117 -30.36 -5.50 32.67
CA THR A 117 -31.78 -5.13 32.77
C THR A 117 -32.45 -5.03 31.39
N GLY A 118 -31.69 -5.03 30.30
CA GLY A 118 -32.18 -4.77 28.94
C GLY A 118 -32.12 -3.30 28.53
N GLU A 119 -31.77 -2.41 29.47
CA GLU A 119 -31.52 -0.99 29.21
C GLU A 119 -30.11 -0.76 28.70
N GLY A 120 -29.88 0.34 28.00
CA GLY A 120 -28.56 0.74 27.56
C GLY A 120 -28.50 2.19 27.10
N VAL A 121 -27.27 2.66 26.98
CA VAL A 121 -26.95 4.02 26.54
C VAL A 121 -25.65 4.03 25.76
N GLY A 122 -25.59 4.87 24.74
CA GLY A 122 -24.43 5.02 23.88
C GLY A 122 -24.52 6.25 22.99
N ALA A 123 -23.58 6.33 22.07
CA ALA A 123 -23.57 7.33 21.02
C ALA A 123 -23.28 6.68 19.67
N ALA A 124 -23.95 7.18 18.63
CA ALA A 124 -23.93 6.63 17.30
C ALA A 124 -23.59 7.71 16.26
N ARG A 125 -22.95 7.29 15.16
CA ARG A 125 -22.68 8.08 13.97
C ARG A 125 -23.00 7.21 12.74
N TYR A 126 -24.27 7.19 12.34
CA TYR A 126 -24.71 6.37 11.19
C TYR A 126 -24.51 7.06 9.85
N ASP A 127 -24.56 8.40 9.81
CA ASP A 127 -24.39 9.22 8.60
C ASP A 127 -22.91 9.57 8.31
N GLY A 128 -21.98 9.11 9.15
CA GLY A 128 -20.55 9.45 9.08
C GLY A 128 -20.22 10.88 9.50
N LYS A 129 -21.16 11.67 10.02
CA LYS A 129 -20.96 13.10 10.34
C LYS A 129 -21.49 13.49 11.71
N THR A 130 -22.74 13.16 11.99
CA THR A 130 -23.45 13.61 13.17
C THR A 130 -23.38 12.53 14.23
N VAL A 131 -22.91 12.90 15.43
CA VAL A 131 -22.96 12.02 16.59
C VAL A 131 -24.23 12.30 17.37
N THR A 132 -25.06 11.27 17.55
CA THR A 132 -26.28 11.31 18.37
C THR A 132 -26.10 10.46 19.61
N ILE A 133 -26.74 10.84 20.71
CA ILE A 133 -26.86 9.99 21.90
C ILE A 133 -28.08 9.09 21.69
N GLU A 134 -27.90 7.80 21.93
CA GLU A 134 -28.96 6.81 21.83
C GLU A 134 -29.12 6.09 23.15
N GLU A 135 -30.37 5.88 23.52
CA GLU A 135 -30.71 5.15 24.72
C GLU A 135 -31.82 4.14 24.35
N TRP A 136 -31.73 2.93 24.88
CA TRP A 136 -32.72 1.87 24.65
C TRP A 136 -33.02 1.15 25.96
N GLY A 137 -34.12 0.43 26.00
CA GLY A 137 -34.68 -0.17 27.21
C GLY A 137 -36.19 -0.34 27.03
N ALA A 138 -36.77 -1.26 27.80
CA ALA A 138 -38.21 -1.54 27.76
C ALA A 138 -39.05 -0.38 28.32
#